data_AF-A0A7U6KS87-F1
#
_entry.id   AF-A0A7U6KS87-F1
#
_cell.length_a   1.000
_cell.length_b   1.000
_cell.length_c   1.000
_cell.angle_alpha   90.00
_cell.angle_beta   90.00
_cell.angle_gamma   90.00
#
_symmetry.space_group_name_H-M   'P 1'
#
loop_
_entity.id
_entity.type
_entity.pdbx_description
1 polymer ?
#
loop_
_entity_poly.entity_id
_entity_poly.type
_entity_poly.pdbx_seq_one_letter_code
_entity_poly.pdbx_strand_id
1 'polypeptide(L)'
;MAELKNETPIELPFGEDAGDEEVAVDFSDESDIVAWSIGFVDAMYGDEASDWFEDEETAEDVAVLTLPMIVLSGIDDEDPELEAMRRDEDKMVQMANSIEGNLTELFLLFHTND
;
A
#
# COMPACT_ATOMS: atom_id res chain seq x y z
N MET A 1 -29.67 1.50 -2.13
CA MET A 1 -28.41 1.85 -1.46
C MET A 1 -28.04 0.64 -0.62
N ALA A 2 -27.07 -0.15 -1.07
CA ALA A 2 -26.57 -1.26 -0.28
C ALA A 2 -25.79 -0.64 0.89
N GLU A 3 -26.28 -0.79 2.11
CA GLU A 3 -25.51 -0.48 3.31
C GLU A 3 -24.25 -1.35 3.30
N LEU A 4 -23.07 -0.74 3.40
CA LEU A 4 -21.82 -1.47 3.62
C LEU A 4 -22.00 -2.31 4.88
N LYS A 5 -22.17 -3.62 4.73
CA LYS A 5 -22.30 -4.56 5.85
C LYS A 5 -20.93 -4.86 6.45
N ASN A 6 -20.31 -3.81 6.99
CA ASN A 6 -19.19 -3.74 7.92
C ASN A 6 -18.48 -2.43 7.63
N GLU A 7 -18.79 -1.39 8.39
CA GLU A 7 -18.05 -0.12 8.41
C GLU A 7 -16.71 -0.27 9.17
N THR A 8 -16.06 -1.44 9.09
CA THR A 8 -14.77 -1.67 9.71
C THR A 8 -13.71 -1.30 8.68
N PRO A 9 -12.91 -0.23 8.90
CA PRO A 9 -11.80 0.11 8.02
C PRO A 9 -10.85 -1.07 7.86
N ILE A 10 -10.13 -1.10 6.73
CA ILE A 10 -9.00 -2.00 6.59
C ILE A 10 -7.93 -1.52 7.59
N GLU A 11 -7.51 -2.42 8.48
CA GLU A 11 -6.40 -2.19 9.39
C GLU A 11 -5.23 -3.09 8.96
N LEU A 12 -4.00 -2.57 9.05
CA LEU A 12 -2.82 -3.38 8.80
C LEU A 12 -2.67 -4.48 9.86
N PRO A 13 -2.14 -5.67 9.51
CA PRO A 13 -2.02 -6.80 10.44
C PRO A 13 -0.90 -6.63 11.49
N PHE A 14 -0.46 -5.39 11.73
CA PHE A 14 0.59 -4.98 12.65
C PHE A 14 0.30 -3.55 13.13
N GLY A 15 0.85 -3.17 14.28
CA GLY A 15 0.62 -1.84 14.87
C GLY A 15 -0.46 -1.79 15.95
N GLU A 16 -1.24 -2.86 16.16
CA GLU A 16 -2.23 -2.97 17.24
C GLU A 16 -1.60 -2.82 18.65
N ASP A 17 -0.34 -3.22 18.80
CA ASP A 17 0.41 -3.21 20.07
C ASP A 17 1.18 -1.91 20.34
N ALA A 18 1.19 -0.93 19.40
CA ALA A 18 1.97 0.30 19.56
C ALA A 18 1.39 1.25 20.64
N GLY A 19 0.12 1.08 21.02
CA GLY A 19 -0.57 1.98 21.95
C GLY A 19 -0.65 3.43 21.44
N ASP A 20 -1.19 4.35 22.24
CA ASP A 20 -1.16 5.81 21.98
C ASP A 20 0.27 6.40 22.09
N GLU A 21 1.34 5.59 22.02
CA GLU A 21 2.72 6.06 22.03
C GLU A 21 3.16 6.37 20.60
N GLU A 22 3.59 7.61 20.38
CA GLU A 22 4.20 8.06 19.12
C GLU A 22 5.57 7.38 18.96
N VAL A 23 5.56 6.11 18.58
CA VAL A 23 6.77 5.35 18.25
C VAL A 23 7.14 5.72 16.81
N ALA A 24 8.39 6.15 16.61
CA ALA A 24 8.90 6.40 15.26
C ALA A 24 8.73 5.13 14.41
N VAL A 25 8.11 5.27 13.23
CA VAL A 25 7.88 4.14 12.33
C VAL A 25 9.22 3.59 11.87
N ASP A 26 9.45 2.30 12.09
CA ASP A 26 10.64 1.60 11.62
C ASP A 26 10.46 1.24 10.13
N PHE A 27 11.35 1.78 9.29
CA PHE A 27 11.41 1.49 7.85
C PHE A 27 12.64 0.66 7.47
N SER A 28 13.31 0.04 8.45
CA SER A 28 14.36 -0.94 8.18
C SER A 28 13.81 -2.18 7.49
N ASP A 29 14.68 -2.94 6.83
CA ASP A 29 14.29 -4.16 6.12
C ASP A 29 13.74 -5.27 7.05
N GLU A 30 13.92 -5.13 8.37
CA GLU A 30 13.39 -6.03 9.40
C GLU A 30 11.99 -5.61 9.91
N SER A 31 11.45 -4.48 9.45
CA SER A 31 10.18 -3.96 9.94
C SER A 31 8.96 -4.64 9.29
N ASP A 32 7.88 -4.77 10.07
CA ASP A 32 6.66 -5.45 9.62
C ASP A 32 6.01 -4.76 8.42
N ILE A 33 6.04 -3.42 8.38
CA ILE A 33 5.46 -2.63 7.28
C ILE A 33 6.25 -2.83 5.97
N VAL A 34 7.57 -2.95 6.05
CA VAL A 34 8.41 -3.24 4.87
C VAL A 34 8.17 -4.66 4.41
N ALA A 35 8.20 -5.64 5.32
CA ALA A 35 7.94 -7.04 5.00
C ALA A 35 6.55 -7.27 4.38
N TRP A 36 5.53 -6.59 4.91
CA TRP A 36 4.18 -6.65 4.35
C TRP A 36 4.08 -5.99 2.98
N SER A 37 4.73 -4.83 2.79
CA SER A 37 4.77 -4.15 1.49
C SER A 37 5.44 -5.00 0.42
N ILE A 38 6.52 -5.70 0.76
CA ILE A 38 7.17 -6.69 -0.12
C ILE A 38 6.18 -7.78 -0.52
N GLY A 39 5.48 -8.38 0.45
CA GLY A 39 4.51 -9.44 0.18
C GLY A 39 3.32 -8.97 -0.67
N PHE A 40 2.86 -7.73 -0.47
CA PHE A 40 1.81 -7.13 -1.30
C PHE A 40 2.26 -6.98 -2.75
N VAL A 41 3.46 -6.40 -2.98
CA VAL A 41 3.99 -6.16 -4.33
C VAL A 41 4.30 -7.48 -5.05
N ASP A 42 4.85 -8.47 -4.35
CA ASP A 42 5.09 -9.81 -4.90
C ASP A 42 3.79 -10.49 -5.33
N ALA A 43 2.74 -10.40 -4.50
CA ALA A 43 1.42 -10.92 -4.85
C ALA A 43 0.77 -10.17 -6.01
N MET A 44 0.90 -8.84 -6.05
CA MET A 44 0.35 -7.97 -7.10
C MET A 44 0.92 -8.30 -8.47
N TYR A 45 2.24 -8.53 -8.57
CA TYR A 45 2.89 -8.91 -9.83
C TYR A 45 2.85 -10.41 -10.13
N GLY A 46 2.70 -11.25 -9.10
CA GLY A 46 2.71 -12.71 -9.22
C GLY A 46 1.37 -13.33 -9.63
N ASP A 47 0.26 -12.60 -9.54
CA ASP A 47 -1.05 -13.10 -9.96
C ASP A 47 -1.23 -13.03 -11.49
N GLU A 48 -0.88 -14.13 -12.17
CA GLU A 48 -1.08 -14.27 -13.62
C GLU A 48 -2.56 -14.26 -14.05
N ALA A 49 -3.52 -14.38 -13.12
CA ALA A 49 -4.95 -14.44 -13.43
C ALA A 49 -5.62 -13.06 -13.50
N SER A 50 -4.98 -12.02 -12.97
CA SER A 50 -5.51 -10.65 -12.92
C SER A 50 -4.44 -9.66 -13.36
N ASP A 51 -4.65 -9.03 -14.51
CA ASP A 51 -3.82 -7.90 -14.95
C ASP A 51 -4.41 -6.60 -14.36
N TRP A 52 -3.80 -6.16 -13.26
CA TRP A 52 -4.20 -4.97 -12.51
C TRP A 52 -4.16 -3.68 -13.35
N PHE A 53 -3.47 -3.69 -14.48
CA PHE A 53 -3.27 -2.53 -15.36
C PHE A 53 -3.91 -2.71 -16.75
N GLU A 54 -4.74 -3.74 -16.95
CA GLU A 54 -5.38 -4.01 -18.26
C GLU A 54 -6.35 -2.90 -18.68
N ASP A 55 -7.07 -2.31 -17.72
CA ASP A 55 -8.04 -1.24 -17.98
C ASP A 55 -7.38 0.14 -17.91
N GLU A 56 -7.25 0.79 -19.08
CA GLU A 56 -6.69 2.13 -19.22
C GLU A 56 -7.37 3.19 -18.34
N GLU A 57 -8.67 3.03 -18.02
CA GLU A 57 -9.41 3.98 -17.18
C GLU A 57 -9.03 3.88 -15.70
N THR A 58 -8.55 2.72 -15.24
CA THR A 58 -8.24 2.45 -13.83
C THR A 58 -6.74 2.28 -13.55
N ALA A 59 -5.92 2.06 -14.59
CA ALA A 59 -4.49 1.79 -14.47
C ALA A 59 -3.72 2.93 -13.75
N GLU A 60 -4.08 4.19 -13.99
CA GLU A 60 -3.48 5.34 -13.28
C GLU A 60 -3.82 5.32 -11.79
N ASP A 61 -5.09 5.07 -11.44
CA ASP A 61 -5.52 4.97 -10.05
C ASP A 61 -4.83 3.82 -9.32
N VAL A 62 -4.73 2.65 -9.97
CA VAL A 62 -4.00 1.49 -9.42
C VAL A 62 -2.53 1.85 -9.17
N ALA A 63 -1.86 2.52 -10.10
CA ALA A 63 -0.46 2.93 -9.93
C ALA A 63 -0.29 3.88 -8.73
N VAL A 64 -1.18 4.88 -8.59
CA VAL A 64 -1.13 5.85 -7.49
C VAL A 64 -1.42 5.19 -6.13
N LEU A 65 -2.45 4.34 -6.07
CA LEU A 65 -2.87 3.68 -4.83
C LEU A 65 -1.82 2.67 -4.35
N THR A 66 -1.07 2.04 -5.26
CA THR A 66 -0.06 1.03 -4.94
C THR A 66 1.35 1.59 -4.71
N LEU A 67 1.61 2.84 -5.09
CA LEU A 67 2.91 3.50 -4.95
C LEU A 67 3.51 3.40 -3.54
N PRO A 68 2.77 3.61 -2.43
CA PRO A 68 3.33 3.46 -1.09
C PRO A 68 3.94 2.08 -0.85
N MET A 69 3.24 1.00 -1.24
CA MET A 69 3.72 -0.37 -1.08
C MET A 69 4.95 -0.63 -1.96
N ILE A 70 4.98 -0.08 -3.18
CA ILE A 70 6.14 -0.19 -4.07
C ILE A 70 7.38 0.47 -3.43
N VAL A 71 7.27 1.72 -2.97
CA VAL A 71 8.38 2.46 -2.36
C VAL A 71 8.84 1.81 -1.05
N LEU A 72 7.90 1.42 -0.18
CA LEU A 72 8.19 0.75 1.09
C LEU A 72 8.83 -0.62 0.89
N SER A 73 8.45 -1.36 -0.15
CA SER A 73 9.02 -2.68 -0.43
C SER A 73 10.50 -2.63 -0.79
N GLY A 74 10.96 -1.52 -1.40
CA GLY A 74 12.31 -1.40 -1.93
C GLY A 74 12.67 -2.42 -3.02
N ILE A 75 11.68 -3.12 -3.61
CA ILE A 75 11.91 -4.12 -4.67
C ILE A 75 12.39 -3.44 -5.96
N ASP A 76 11.97 -2.20 -6.21
CA ASP A 76 12.35 -1.41 -7.38
C ASP A 76 13.41 -0.36 -7.02
N ASP A 77 14.57 -0.83 -6.55
CA ASP A 77 15.70 0.01 -6.13
C ASP A 77 16.53 0.55 -7.31
N GLU A 78 16.22 0.11 -8.54
CA GLU A 78 16.85 0.59 -9.76
C GLU A 78 16.28 1.93 -10.24
N ASP A 79 15.07 2.32 -9.80
CA ASP A 79 14.48 3.63 -10.10
C ASP A 79 15.01 4.72 -9.15
N PRO A 80 15.77 5.72 -9.64
CA PRO A 80 16.31 6.79 -8.82
C PRO A 80 15.26 7.67 -8.15
N GLU A 81 14.05 7.77 -8.72
CA GLU A 81 12.95 8.53 -8.14
C GLU A 81 12.38 7.82 -6.91
N LEU A 82 12.14 6.51 -7.02
CA LEU A 82 11.67 5.69 -5.90
C LEU A 82 12.73 5.63 -4.79
N GLU A 83 14.02 5.50 -5.15
CA GLU A 83 15.12 5.55 -4.20
C GLU A 83 15.19 6.91 -3.47
N ALA A 84 14.95 8.02 -4.19
CA ALA A 84 14.91 9.35 -3.60
C ALA A 84 13.71 9.55 -2.65
N MET A 85 12.56 8.95 -2.96
CA MET A 85 11.40 8.93 -2.06
C MET A 85 11.70 8.12 -0.80
N ARG A 86 12.32 6.95 -0.93
CA ARG A 86 12.65 6.07 0.21
C ARG A 86 13.63 6.71 1.20
N ARG A 87 14.51 7.59 0.72
CA ARG A 87 15.47 8.35 1.55
C ARG A 87 14.84 9.52 2.31
N ASP A 88 13.60 9.87 2.02
CA ASP A 88 12.88 11.00 2.61
C ASP A 88 11.94 10.47 3.71
N GLU A 89 12.40 10.53 4.97
CA GLU A 89 11.67 9.98 6.13
C GLU A 89 10.26 10.57 6.25
N ASP A 90 10.08 11.87 6.00
CA ASP A 90 8.78 12.53 6.09
C ASP A 90 7.81 12.00 5.02
N LYS A 91 8.31 11.67 3.82
CA LYS A 91 7.50 11.03 2.78
C LYS A 91 7.19 9.58 3.11
N MET A 92 8.14 8.84 3.67
CA MET A 92 7.93 7.46 4.09
C MET A 92 6.84 7.35 5.15
N VAL A 93 6.82 8.26 6.13
CA VAL A 93 5.73 8.35 7.11
C VAL A 93 4.39 8.68 6.45
N GLN A 94 4.35 9.63 5.50
CA GLN A 94 3.13 9.95 4.75
C GLN A 94 2.61 8.76 3.92
N MET A 95 3.51 8.02 3.29
CA MET A 95 3.20 6.81 2.53
C MET A 95 2.66 5.70 3.44
N ALA A 96 3.31 5.45 4.58
CA ALA A 96 2.83 4.46 5.55
C ALA A 96 1.41 4.78 6.04
N ASN A 97 1.15 6.04 6.39
CA ASN A 97 -0.15 6.48 6.88
C ASN A 97 -1.26 6.45 5.80
N SER A 98 -0.92 6.37 4.52
CA SER A 98 -1.92 6.31 3.44
C SER A 98 -2.32 4.89 3.05
N ILE A 99 -1.57 3.86 3.44
CA ILE A 99 -1.79 2.48 2.97
C ILE A 99 -3.21 1.99 3.24
N GLU A 100 -3.73 2.15 4.45
CA GLU A 100 -5.07 1.64 4.82
C GLU A 100 -6.18 2.27 3.98
N GLY A 101 -6.10 3.60 3.77
CA GLY A 101 -7.02 4.32 2.91
C GLY A 101 -6.87 3.88 1.45
N ASN A 102 -5.64 3.75 0.96
CA ASN A 102 -5.37 3.32 -0.40
C ASN A 102 -5.89 1.90 -0.66
N LEU A 103 -5.75 0.98 0.29
CA LEU A 103 -6.28 -0.38 0.17
C LEU A 103 -7.81 -0.41 0.11
N THR A 104 -8.47 0.46 0.88
CA THR A 104 -9.92 0.60 0.83
C THR A 104 -10.34 1.08 -0.56
N GLU A 105 -9.63 2.05 -1.09
CA GLU A 105 -9.97 2.67 -2.38
C GLU A 105 -9.68 1.73 -3.54
N LEU A 106 -8.59 0.97 -3.46
CA LEU A 106 -8.23 -0.09 -4.39
C LEU A 106 -9.27 -1.22 -4.37
N PHE A 107 -9.76 -1.61 -3.19
CA PHE A 107 -10.86 -2.56 -3.08
C PHE A 107 -12.13 -2.01 -3.76
N LEU A 108 -12.51 -0.77 -3.48
CA LEU A 108 -13.70 -0.15 -4.08
C LEU A 108 -13.58 -0.02 -5.60
N LEU A 109 -12.41 0.33 -6.12
CA LEU A 109 -12.14 0.46 -7.56
C LEU A 109 -12.55 -0.80 -8.34
N PHE A 110 -12.26 -1.98 -7.78
CA PHE A 110 -12.58 -3.28 -8.40
C PHE A 110 -13.95 -3.86 -8.00
N HIS A 111 -14.66 -3.26 -7.03
CA HIS A 111 -15.89 -3.85 -6.47
C HIS A 111 -17.11 -2.93 -6.50
N THR A 112 -16.99 -1.68 -6.98
CA THR A 112 -18.11 -0.72 -7.04
C THR A 112 -18.57 -0.37 -8.46
N ASN A 113 -17.86 -0.83 -9.50
CA ASN A 113 -18.29 -0.70 -10.89
C ASN A 113 -19.20 -1.89 -11.27
N ASP A 114 -20.48 -1.81 -10.91
CA ASP A 114 -21.58 -2.66 -11.41
C ASP A 114 -22.88 -1.83 -11.54
#